data_AF-A0A6V7LNH1-F1
#
_entry.id   AF-A0A6V7LNH1-F1
#
_cell.length_a   1.000
_cell.length_b   1.000
_cell.length_c   1.000
_cell.angle_alpha   90.00
_cell.angle_beta   90.00
_cell.angle_gamma   90.00
#
_symmetry.space_group_name_H-M   'P 1'
#
loop_
_entity.id
_entity.type
_entity.pdbx_description
1 polymer ?
#
loop_
_entity_poly.entity_id
_entity_poly.type
_entity_poly.pdbx_seq_one_letter_code
_entity_poly.pdbx_strand_id
1 'polypeptide(L)'
;VRDYIHIMDLAEGHVKAIIYLSMGNVRGFRAINLGTGKGLSVLDIIKSFERASGKIIPYKIVERRAGDIAASWADASLANKELKWFATRTIDDM
;
A
#
# COMPACT_ATOMS: atom_id res chain seq x y z
N VAL A 1 -1.30 -8.29 9.74
CA VAL A 1 -1.95 -7.87 8.47
C VAL A 1 -1.49 -6.46 8.13
N ARG A 2 -1.11 -6.21 6.87
CA ARG A 2 -0.59 -4.92 6.39
C ARG A 2 -1.18 -4.59 5.02
N ASP A 3 -1.23 -3.31 4.69
CA ASP A 3 -1.56 -2.83 3.34
C ASP A 3 -0.29 -2.71 2.51
N TYR A 4 -0.21 -3.50 1.45
CA TYR A 4 0.92 -3.50 0.53
C TYR A 4 0.50 -2.77 -0.75
N ILE A 5 1.20 -1.69 -1.05
CA ILE A 5 0.98 -0.84 -2.22
C ILE A 5 2.15 -1.00 -3.21
N HIS A 6 1.83 -1.17 -4.50
CA HIS A 6 2.86 -1.29 -5.51
C HIS A 6 3.64 0.03 -5.63
N ILE A 7 4.96 -0.05 -5.76
CA ILE A 7 5.83 1.13 -5.71
C ILE A 7 5.48 2.17 -6.79
N MET A 8 5.08 1.71 -7.98
CA MET A 8 4.63 2.59 -9.07
C MET A 8 3.30 3.28 -8.76
N ASP A 9 2.34 2.61 -8.10
CA ASP A 9 1.10 3.27 -7.67
C ASP A 9 1.43 4.37 -6.65
N LEU A 10 2.34 4.09 -5.70
CA LEU A 10 2.79 5.08 -4.71
C LEU A 10 3.46 6.28 -5.40
N ALA A 11 4.35 6.06 -6.38
CA ALA A 11 5.01 7.11 -7.13
C ALA A 11 4.01 7.98 -7.91
N GLU A 12 3.05 7.36 -8.61
CA GLU A 12 1.97 8.06 -9.31
C GLU A 12 1.11 8.89 -8.34
N GLY A 13 0.90 8.41 -7.11
CA GLY A 13 0.20 9.14 -6.05
C GLY A 13 0.89 10.45 -5.67
N HIS A 14 2.22 10.46 -5.62
CA HIS A 14 2.99 11.68 -5.37
C HIS A 14 2.84 12.69 -6.51
N VAL A 15 2.86 12.24 -7.77
CA VAL A 15 2.62 13.10 -8.93
C VAL A 15 1.23 13.75 -8.85
N LYS A 16 0.20 12.97 -8.50
CA LYS A 16 -1.17 13.49 -8.30
C LYS A 16 -1.24 14.50 -7.16
N ALA A 17 -0.53 14.27 -6.06
CA ALA A 17 -0.46 15.22 -4.95
C ALA A 17 0.18 16.55 -5.37
N ILE A 18 1.27 16.53 -6.14
CA ILE A 18 1.92 17.75 -6.67
C ILE A 18 0.96 18.53 -7.57
N ILE A 19 0.26 17.85 -8.49
CA ILE A 19 -0.74 18.48 -9.36
C ILE A 19 -1.86 19.11 -8.52
N TYR A 20 -2.37 18.38 -7.52
CA TYR A 20 -3.43 18.88 -6.63
C TYR A 20 -3.00 20.14 -5.86
N LEU A 21 -1.75 20.19 -5.38
CA LEU A 21 -1.18 21.37 -4.73
C LEU A 21 -1.04 22.55 -5.71
N SER A 22 -0.57 22.27 -6.93
CA SER A 22 -0.35 23.31 -7.97
C SER A 22 -1.64 24.03 -8.39
N MET A 23 -2.79 23.38 -8.21
CA MET A 23 -4.12 23.95 -8.48
C MET A 23 -4.62 24.89 -7.37
N GLY A 24 -3.86 25.08 -6.28
CA GLY A 24 -4.25 25.93 -5.16
C GLY A 24 -5.32 25.31 -4.25
N ASN A 25 -5.55 24.01 -4.34
CA ASN A 25 -6.59 23.31 -3.57
C ASN A 25 -6.26 23.15 -2.08
N VAL A 26 -5.02 23.41 -1.66
CA VAL A 26 -4.58 23.25 -0.27
C VAL A 26 -4.04 24.57 0.25
N ARG A 27 -4.52 24.96 1.43
CA ARG A 27 -3.89 26.00 2.26
C ARG A 27 -3.24 25.31 3.47
N GLY A 28 -1.94 25.48 3.64
CA GLY A 28 -1.18 24.79 4.68
C GLY A 28 -0.83 23.35 4.30
N PHE A 29 -1.13 22.39 5.18
CA PHE A 29 -0.81 20.97 4.97
C PHE A 29 -2.06 20.10 4.90
N ARG A 30 -1.98 19.00 4.16
CA ARG A 30 -3.03 17.98 4.05
C ARG A 30 -2.39 16.60 4.09
N ALA A 31 -2.66 15.84 5.14
CA ALA A 31 -2.24 14.44 5.22
C ALA A 31 -3.23 13.56 4.45
N ILE A 32 -2.71 12.69 3.59
CA ILE A 32 -3.50 11.80 2.73
C ILE A 32 -2.86 10.41 2.79
N ASN A 33 -3.66 9.40 3.12
CA ASN A 33 -3.21 8.02 3.08
C ASN A 33 -3.10 7.55 1.62
N LEU A 34 -1.96 6.99 1.25
CA LEU A 34 -1.78 6.24 0.01
C LEU A 34 -1.64 4.76 0.35
N GLY A 35 -2.61 3.97 -0.08
CA GLY A 35 -2.67 2.54 0.15
C GLY A 35 -3.78 1.91 -0.67
N THR A 36 -3.86 0.59 -0.67
CA THR A 36 -4.89 -0.15 -1.41
C THR A 36 -6.19 -0.28 -0.62
N GLY A 37 -6.12 -0.10 0.71
CA GLY A 37 -7.21 -0.39 1.65
C GLY A 37 -7.49 -1.87 1.85
N LYS A 38 -6.62 -2.74 1.33
CA LYS A 38 -6.72 -4.19 1.47
C LYS A 38 -5.62 -4.69 2.40
N GLY A 39 -6.02 -5.36 3.47
CA GLY A 39 -5.09 -6.00 4.39
C GLY A 39 -4.66 -7.38 3.89
N LEU A 40 -3.35 -7.63 3.84
CA LEU A 40 -2.75 -8.94 3.57
C LEU A 40 -1.94 -9.43 4.77
N SER A 41 -2.01 -10.73 5.05
CA SER A 41 -1.16 -11.38 6.05
C SER A 41 0.25 -11.64 5.50
N VAL A 42 1.20 -11.95 6.39
CA VAL A 42 2.55 -12.37 5.97
C VAL A 42 2.49 -13.64 5.11
N LEU A 43 1.58 -14.56 5.42
CA LEU A 43 1.42 -15.80 4.67
C LEU A 43 0.83 -15.57 3.26
N ASP A 44 0.00 -14.53 3.09
CA ASP A 44 -0.51 -14.17 1.76
C ASP A 44 0.61 -13.67 0.85
N ILE A 45 1.56 -12.90 1.39
CA ILE A 45 2.74 -12.42 0.67
C ILE A 45 3.64 -13.57 0.26
N ILE A 46 3.92 -14.51 1.18
CA ILE A 46 4.71 -15.70 0.87
C ILE A 46 4.08 -16.46 -0.30
N LYS A 47 2.77 -16.74 -0.23
CA LYS A 47 2.05 -17.43 -1.33
C LYS A 47 2.08 -16.66 -2.65
N SER A 48 1.97 -15.32 -2.60
CA SER A 48 2.06 -14.48 -3.80
C SER A 48 3.43 -14.61 -4.46
N PHE A 49 4.49 -14.56 -3.66
CA PHE A 49 5.85 -14.68 -4.15
C PHE A 49 6.18 -16.10 -4.63
N GLU A 50 5.61 -17.14 -4.01
CA GLU A 50 5.72 -18.52 -4.49
C GLU A 50 5.08 -18.68 -5.88
N ARG A 51 3.91 -18.06 -6.11
CA ARG A 51 3.26 -18.03 -7.44
C ARG A 51 4.14 -17.32 -8.47
N ALA A 52 4.66 -16.15 -8.14
CA ALA A 52 5.47 -15.35 -9.05
C ALA A 52 6.82 -16.02 -9.40
N SER A 53 7.46 -16.65 -8.41
CA SER A 53 8.77 -17.28 -8.58
C SER A 53 8.72 -18.73 -9.08
N GLY A 54 7.55 -19.39 -8.98
CA GLY A 54 7.39 -20.82 -9.24
C GLY A 54 8.15 -21.73 -8.27
N LYS A 55 8.59 -21.20 -7.12
CA LYS A 55 9.38 -21.91 -6.12
C LYS A 55 8.70 -21.86 -4.76
N ILE A 56 8.86 -22.91 -3.97
CA ILE A 56 8.44 -22.93 -2.57
C ILE A 56 9.39 -22.06 -1.75
N ILE A 57 8.85 -21.21 -0.88
CA ILE A 57 9.62 -20.33 0.00
C ILE A 57 9.62 -20.93 1.40
N PRO A 58 10.75 -21.47 1.88
CA PRO A 58 10.83 -21.99 3.23
C PRO A 58 10.76 -20.85 4.25
N TYR A 59 9.92 -21.03 5.27
CA TYR A 59 9.82 -20.11 6.40
C TYR A 59 9.64 -20.87 7.71
N LYS A 60 9.85 -20.18 8.84
CA LYS A 60 9.60 -20.70 10.19
C LYS A 60 8.80 -19.68 10.97
N ILE A 61 7.81 -20.15 11.72
CA ILE A 61 7.10 -19.31 12.69
C ILE A 61 8.02 -19.04 13.88
N VAL A 62 8.18 -17.76 14.20
CA VAL A 62 9.02 -17.27 15.30
C VAL A 62 8.21 -16.36 16.22
N GLU A 63 8.79 -16.00 17.36
CA GLU A 63 8.18 -15.08 18.31
C GLU A 63 7.84 -13.72 17.69
N ARG A 64 6.87 -13.02 18.29
CA ARG A 64 6.47 -11.69 17.86
C ARG A 64 7.65 -10.71 18.00
N ARG A 65 7.93 -9.95 16.95
CA ARG A 65 8.88 -8.85 17.00
C ARG A 65 8.29 -7.69 17.82
N ALA A 66 9.06 -7.19 18.78
CA ALA A 66 8.64 -6.08 19.62
C ALA A 66 8.29 -4.84 18.77
N GLY A 67 7.17 -4.19 19.10
CA GLY A 67 6.66 -3.00 18.38
C GLY A 67 5.73 -3.31 17.20
N ASP A 68 5.64 -4.56 16.73
CA ASP A 68 4.70 -4.90 15.66
C ASP A 68 3.26 -4.97 16.18
N ILE A 69 2.38 -4.16 15.59
CA ILE A 69 0.93 -4.27 15.79
C ILE A 69 0.33 -5.40 14.96
N ALA A 70 -0.81 -5.93 15.38
CA ALA A 70 -1.46 -7.06 14.72
C ALA A 70 -1.90 -6.73 13.28
N ALA A 71 -2.54 -5.57 13.07
CA ALA A 71 -3.10 -5.21 11.78
C ALA A 71 -3.14 -3.69 11.54
N SER A 72 -2.87 -3.26 10.30
CA SER A 72 -3.00 -1.87 9.86
C SER A 72 -3.12 -1.80 8.35
N TRP A 73 -4.07 -1.02 7.83
CA TRP A 73 -4.22 -0.74 6.40
C TRP A 73 -4.80 0.67 6.20
N ALA A 74 -4.67 1.23 5.00
CA ALA A 74 -5.10 2.58 4.73
C ALA A 74 -6.63 2.67 4.51
N ASP A 75 -7.24 3.77 4.93
CA ASP A 75 -8.43 4.27 4.24
C ASP A 75 -7.97 5.29 3.19
N ALA A 76 -8.05 4.91 1.91
CA ALA A 76 -7.62 5.72 0.76
C ALA A 76 -8.76 6.58 0.18
N SER A 77 -9.93 6.64 0.82
CA SER A 77 -11.09 7.38 0.31
C SER A 77 -10.79 8.86 0.03
N LEU A 78 -9.91 9.48 0.83
CA LEU A 78 -9.49 10.85 0.64
C LEU A 78 -8.67 11.03 -0.65
N ALA A 79 -7.70 10.15 -0.91
CA ALA A 79 -6.89 10.17 -2.12
C ALA A 79 -7.76 9.95 -3.37
N ASN A 80 -8.69 9.00 -3.31
CA ASN A 80 -9.65 8.73 -4.37
C ASN A 80 -10.49 9.96 -4.72
N LYS A 81 -10.96 10.67 -3.68
CA LYS A 81 -11.85 11.84 -3.84
C LYS A 81 -11.10 13.07 -4.33
N GLU A 82 -10.03 13.45 -3.65
CA GLU A 82 -9.31 14.72 -3.85
C GLU A 82 -8.26 14.61 -4.97
N LEU A 83 -7.46 13.55 -4.98
CA LEU A 83 -6.36 13.36 -5.93
C LEU A 83 -6.78 12.63 -7.22
N LYS A 84 -7.97 12.03 -7.24
CA LYS A 84 -8.40 11.09 -8.31
C LYS A 84 -7.38 9.99 -8.55
N TRP A 85 -6.73 9.55 -7.48
CA TRP A 85 -5.71 8.52 -7.49
C TRP A 85 -6.27 7.24 -6.87
N PHE A 86 -5.93 6.08 -7.45
CA PHE A 86 -6.30 4.75 -6.98
C PHE A 86 -5.10 3.83 -7.17
N ALA A 87 -4.84 2.93 -6.22
CA ALA A 87 -3.91 1.84 -6.46
C ALA A 87 -4.55 0.84 -7.45
N THR A 88 -3.85 0.56 -8.54
CA THR A 88 -4.38 -0.26 -9.64
C THR A 88 -3.73 -1.62 -9.73
N ARG A 89 -2.54 -1.77 -9.15
CA ARG A 89 -1.75 -2.99 -9.20
C ARG A 89 -2.06 -3.86 -7.99
N THR A 90 -1.98 -5.16 -8.21
CA THR A 90 -2.24 -6.18 -7.19
C THR A 90 -0.95 -6.64 -6.54
N ILE A 91 -1.08 -7.52 -5.54
CA ILE A 91 0.10 -8.11 -4.89
C ILE A 91 0.85 -9.08 -5.80
N ASP A 92 0.19 -9.65 -6.81
CA ASP A 92 0.84 -10.49 -7.82
C ASP A 92 1.60 -9.66 -8.86
N ASP A 93 1.36 -8.34 -8.91
CA ASP A 93 2.10 -7.40 -9.78
C ASP A 93 3.32 -6.78 -9.07
N MET A 94 3.55 -7.07 -7.77
CA MET A 94 4.72 -6.61 -7.01
C MET A 94 5.96 -7.45 -7.27
#